data_AF-A0A1Q7QFG2-F1
#
_entry.id   AF-A0A1Q7QFG2-F1
#
_cell.length_a   1.000
_cell.length_b   1.000
_cell.length_c   1.000
_cell.angle_alpha   90.00
_cell.angle_beta   90.00
_cell.angle_gamma   90.00
#
_symmetry.space_group_name_H-M   'P 1'
#
loop_
_entity.id
_entity.type
_entity.pdbx_description
1 polymer ?
#
loop_
_entity_poly.entity_id
_entity_poly.type
_entity_poly.pdbx_seq_one_letter_code
_entity_poly.pdbx_strand_id
1 'polypeptide(L)'
;MYPILALYALAGLLFGPIGHQVTDDMPESKTHPYFPDHFWPYPILAMAVLVTLGLLAFVGQPLLQLGQAADPRAAIIPRPEWYFLSLFQFVKLGPPLLTSILVPAALVVGLIFWPLFDASLGPRIARRLGWLSWPVPKRNVITGAMWIAGLWIIGLLTLWAALVPQLCIPWFFNGPVCGA
;
A
#
# COMPACT_ATOMS: atom_id res chain seq x y z
N MET A 1 -12.45 -1.52 -28.26
CA MET A 1 -11.36 -2.52 -28.22
C MET A 1 -10.02 -1.97 -28.72
N TYR A 2 -9.98 -1.24 -29.84
CA TYR A 2 -8.76 -0.56 -30.32
C TYR A 2 -7.99 0.35 -29.33
N PRO A 3 -8.63 1.19 -28.49
CA PRO A 3 -7.88 2.05 -27.56
C PRO A 3 -7.17 1.25 -26.46
N ILE A 4 -7.73 0.11 -26.05
CA ILE A 4 -7.12 -0.77 -25.05
C ILE A 4 -5.89 -1.47 -25.62
N LEU A 5 -5.98 -1.94 -26.87
CA LEU A 5 -4.84 -2.56 -27.58
C LEU A 5 -3.72 -1.55 -27.84
N ALA A 6 -4.07 -0.32 -28.23
CA ALA A 6 -3.10 0.76 -28.41
C ALA A 6 -2.39 1.10 -27.09
N LEU A 7 -3.12 1.19 -25.98
CA LEU A 7 -2.54 1.40 -24.64
C LEU A 7 -1.59 0.27 -24.24
N TYR A 8 -1.97 -0.99 -24.47
CA TYR A 8 -1.12 -2.14 -24.18
C TYR A 8 0.19 -2.13 -24.99
N ALA A 9 0.08 -1.84 -26.30
CA ALA A 9 1.25 -1.75 -27.18
C ALA A 9 2.18 -0.59 -26.78
N LEU A 10 1.61 0.57 -26.44
CA LEU A 10 2.35 1.76 -26.05
C LEU A 10 3.04 1.54 -24.69
N ALA A 11 2.39 0.86 -23.74
CA ALA A 11 2.99 0.45 -22.48
C ALA A 11 4.18 -0.50 -22.68
N GLY A 12 4.03 -1.54 -23.51
CA GLY A 12 5.13 -2.46 -23.84
C GLY A 12 6.32 -1.76 -24.52
N LEU A 13 6.04 -0.76 -25.38
CA LEU A 13 7.09 0.00 -26.07
C LEU A 13 7.84 0.98 -25.15
N LEU A 14 7.14 1.63 -24.22
CA LEU A 14 7.75 2.58 -23.27
C LEU A 14 8.50 1.90 -22.12
N PHE A 15 7.99 0.76 -21.65
CA PHE A 15 8.43 0.13 -20.40
C PHE A 15 9.09 -1.25 -20.57
N GLY A 16 9.04 -1.84 -21.77
CA GLY A 16 9.63 -3.15 -22.05
C GLY A 16 8.68 -4.32 -21.79
N PRO A 17 9.13 -5.57 -21.99
CA PRO A 17 8.29 -6.75 -21.83
C PRO A 17 7.81 -6.93 -20.39
N ILE A 18 6.49 -6.94 -20.22
CA ILE A 18 5.80 -7.17 -18.95
C ILE A 18 5.58 -8.69 -18.84
N GLY A 19 6.49 -9.44 -18.21
CA GLY A 19 6.25 -10.88 -18.03
C GLY A 19 7.45 -11.80 -17.85
N HIS A 20 8.64 -11.30 -17.51
CA HIS A 20 9.74 -12.19 -17.16
C HIS A 20 9.44 -12.92 -15.85
N GLN A 21 9.22 -14.24 -15.90
CA GLN A 21 8.95 -14.99 -14.67
C GLN A 21 10.27 -15.21 -13.93
N VAL A 22 10.29 -14.84 -12.65
CA VAL A 22 11.49 -15.02 -11.79
C VAL A 22 11.91 -16.49 -11.71
N THR A 23 11.00 -17.43 -11.99
CA THR A 23 11.26 -18.86 -12.07
C THR A 23 12.15 -19.26 -13.24
N ASP A 24 12.11 -18.52 -14.36
CA ASP A 24 12.88 -18.85 -15.56
C ASP A 24 14.39 -18.62 -15.35
N ASP A 25 14.75 -17.74 -14.41
CA ASP A 25 16.15 -17.45 -14.05
C ASP A 25 16.66 -18.26 -12.85
N MET A 26 15.79 -19.02 -12.16
CA MET A 26 16.20 -19.74 -10.96
C MET A 26 16.83 -21.07 -11.32
N PRO A 27 18.05 -21.37 -10.84
CA PRO A 27 18.63 -22.69 -11.05
C PRO A 27 17.74 -23.74 -10.39
N GLU A 28 17.52 -24.87 -11.07
CA GLU A 28 16.63 -25.95 -10.60
C GLU A 28 16.96 -26.40 -9.16
N SER A 29 18.24 -26.32 -8.77
CA SER A 29 18.71 -26.62 -7.41
C SER A 29 18.14 -25.72 -6.30
N LYS A 30 17.57 -24.56 -6.65
CA LYS A 30 16.90 -23.63 -5.72
C LYS A 30 15.37 -23.70 -5.80
N THR A 31 14.84 -24.56 -6.65
CA THR A 31 13.40 -24.80 -6.78
C THR A 31 13.02 -26.06 -6.02
N HIS A 32 11.84 -26.07 -5.41
CA HIS A 32 11.27 -27.22 -4.70
C HIS A 32 9.89 -27.51 -5.28
N PRO A 33 9.47 -28.78 -5.31
CA PRO A 33 8.16 -29.15 -5.82
C PRO A 33 7.05 -28.50 -4.99
N TYR A 34 5.95 -28.12 -5.66
CA TYR A 34 4.80 -27.52 -4.99
C TYR A 34 4.21 -28.46 -3.92
N PHE A 35 4.07 -29.73 -4.26
CA PHE A 35 3.64 -30.77 -3.33
C PHE A 35 4.81 -31.70 -3.00
N PRO A 36 5.08 -32.00 -1.72
CA PRO A 36 4.32 -31.59 -0.53
C PRO A 36 4.79 -30.26 0.10
N ASP A 37 5.99 -29.79 -0.24
CA ASP A 37 6.74 -28.79 0.53
C ASP A 37 6.06 -27.41 0.59
N HIS A 38 5.46 -26.95 -0.52
CA HIS A 38 4.78 -25.67 -0.58
C HIS A 38 3.31 -25.76 -0.13
N PHE A 39 2.69 -26.94 -0.25
CA PHE A 39 1.27 -27.14 0.06
C PHE A 39 0.99 -27.12 1.58
N TRP A 40 1.76 -27.86 2.38
CA TRP A 40 1.49 -28.03 3.82
C TRP A 40 1.47 -26.75 4.67
N PRO A 41 2.29 -25.72 4.40
CA PRO A 41 2.20 -24.45 5.10
C PRO A 41 0.84 -23.76 4.94
N TYR A 42 0.12 -23.92 3.81
CA TYR A 42 -1.13 -23.20 3.56
C TYR A 42 -2.26 -23.57 4.53
N PRO A 43 -2.61 -24.86 4.75
CA PRO A 43 -3.59 -25.22 5.76
C PRO A 43 -3.21 -24.74 7.16
N ILE A 44 -1.94 -24.78 7.53
CA ILE A 44 -1.45 -24.31 8.83
C ILE A 44 -1.67 -22.81 8.98
N LEU A 45 -1.30 -22.02 7.95
CA LEU A 45 -1.54 -20.58 7.91
C LEU A 45 -3.03 -20.26 7.92
N ALA A 46 -3.85 -21.01 7.18
CA ALA A 46 -5.30 -20.82 7.18
C ALA A 46 -5.90 -21.08 8.56
N MET A 47 -5.47 -22.15 9.24
CA MET A 47 -5.87 -22.43 10.62
C MET A 47 -5.40 -21.34 11.59
N ALA A 48 -4.16 -20.85 11.43
CA ALA A 48 -3.65 -19.74 12.25
C ALA A 48 -4.51 -18.48 12.07
N VAL A 49 -4.83 -18.09 10.83
CA VAL A 49 -5.71 -16.95 10.53
C VAL A 49 -7.10 -17.16 11.14
N LEU A 50 -7.70 -18.36 11.01
CA LEU A 50 -9.00 -18.67 11.60
C LEU A 50 -8.99 -18.56 13.12
N VAL A 51 -7.96 -19.09 13.79
CA VAL A 51 -7.81 -18.98 15.24
C VAL A 51 -7.63 -17.51 15.65
N THR A 52 -6.77 -16.75 14.95
CA THR A 52 -6.59 -15.32 15.22
C THR A 52 -7.89 -14.54 15.06
N LEU A 53 -8.64 -14.75 13.97
CA LEU A 53 -9.92 -14.09 13.76
C LEU A 53 -10.96 -14.51 14.80
N GLY A 54 -11.01 -15.79 15.17
CA GLY A 54 -11.89 -16.29 16.24
C GLY A 54 -11.59 -15.65 17.59
N LEU A 55 -10.30 -15.52 17.95
CA LEU A 55 -9.87 -14.84 19.18
C LEU A 55 -10.19 -13.34 19.13
N LEU A 56 -9.95 -12.67 18.00
CA LEU A 56 -10.30 -11.26 17.81
C LEU A 56 -11.82 -11.06 17.90
N ALA A 57 -12.62 -11.95 17.34
CA ALA A 57 -14.08 -11.89 17.43
C ALA A 57 -14.58 -12.15 18.85
N PHE A 58 -13.93 -13.05 19.60
CA PHE A 58 -14.29 -13.38 20.98
C PHE A 58 -13.93 -12.26 21.96
N VAL A 59 -12.69 -11.74 21.88
CA VAL A 59 -12.20 -10.67 22.77
C VAL A 59 -12.70 -9.29 22.34
N GLY A 60 -12.80 -9.05 21.04
CA GLY A 60 -13.15 -7.76 20.44
C GLY A 60 -14.65 -7.47 20.36
N GLN A 61 -15.55 -8.36 20.81
CA GLN A 61 -17.00 -8.13 20.82
C GLN A 61 -17.42 -6.72 21.29
N PRO A 62 -16.87 -6.17 22.40
CA PRO A 62 -17.27 -4.85 22.87
C PRO A 62 -16.87 -3.71 21.91
N LEU A 63 -15.79 -3.89 21.14
CA LEU A 63 -15.29 -2.90 20.17
C LEU A 63 -16.01 -3.01 18.82
N LEU A 64 -16.64 -4.14 18.53
CA LEU A 64 -17.33 -4.43 17.27
C LEU A 64 -18.82 -4.07 17.30
N GLN A 65 -19.29 -3.45 18.39
CA GLN A 65 -20.68 -3.00 18.50
C GLN A 65 -20.93 -1.86 17.50
N LEU A 66 -21.98 -2.00 16.69
CA LEU A 66 -22.46 -0.91 15.85
C LEU A 66 -22.75 0.30 16.74
N GLY A 67 -22.35 1.48 16.27
CA GLY A 67 -22.62 2.74 16.96
C GLY A 67 -24.12 3.03 17.08
N GLN A 68 -24.45 4.22 17.60
CA GLN A 68 -25.83 4.68 17.64
C GLN A 68 -26.46 4.61 16.23
N ALA A 69 -27.76 4.29 16.19
CA ALA A 69 -28.52 4.35 14.94
C ALA A 69 -28.33 5.73 14.30
N ALA A 70 -28.23 5.75 12.97
CA ALA A 70 -27.96 6.98 12.24
C ALA A 70 -29.08 8.00 12.48
N ASP A 71 -28.76 9.06 13.23
CA ASP A 71 -29.65 10.21 13.44
C ASP A 71 -29.16 11.39 12.59
N PRO A 72 -29.93 11.83 11.56
CA PRO A 72 -29.55 12.96 10.72
C PRO A 72 -29.51 14.31 11.46
N ARG A 73 -30.00 14.37 12.70
CA ARG A 73 -30.00 15.59 13.54
C ARG A 73 -28.79 15.65 14.47
N ALA A 74 -28.06 14.55 14.64
CA ALA A 74 -26.90 14.50 15.52
C ALA A 74 -25.68 15.14 14.84
N ALA A 75 -25.13 16.19 15.46
CA ALA A 75 -23.89 16.81 15.02
C ALA A 75 -22.68 16.01 15.55
N ILE A 76 -22.46 14.82 15.01
CA ILE A 76 -21.31 13.97 15.33
C ILE A 76 -20.26 14.13 14.24
N ILE A 77 -19.00 14.30 14.61
CA ILE A 77 -17.87 14.27 13.68
C ILE A 77 -17.61 12.79 13.33
N PRO A 78 -17.88 12.34 12.10
CA PRO A 78 -17.70 10.94 11.74
C PRO A 78 -16.21 10.60 11.73
N ARG A 79 -15.81 9.60 12.52
CA ARG A 79 -14.46 9.03 12.48
C ARG A 79 -14.45 7.81 11.57
N PRO A 80 -13.46 7.69 10.67
CA PRO A 80 -13.36 6.53 9.80
C PRO A 80 -12.82 5.31 10.57
N GLU A 81 -12.95 4.14 9.95
CA GLU A 81 -12.36 2.90 10.45
C GLU A 81 -10.84 2.94 10.46
N TRP A 82 -10.22 2.10 11.31
CA TRP A 82 -8.78 2.14 11.62
C TRP A 82 -7.87 2.03 10.38
N TYR A 83 -8.27 1.27 9.36
CA TYR A 83 -7.51 1.09 8.12
C TYR A 83 -7.57 2.32 7.19
N PHE A 84 -8.49 3.25 7.42
CA PHE A 84 -8.60 4.52 6.69
C PHE A 84 -8.03 5.73 7.45
N LEU A 85 -7.59 5.56 8.70
CA LEU A 85 -7.05 6.66 9.50
C LEU A 85 -5.88 7.37 8.83
N SER A 86 -4.96 6.62 8.22
CA SER A 86 -3.82 7.20 7.49
C SER A 86 -4.25 8.08 6.33
N LEU A 87 -5.21 7.61 5.53
CA LEU A 87 -5.72 8.35 4.38
C LEU A 87 -6.44 9.62 4.82
N PHE A 88 -7.30 9.54 5.84
CA PHE A 88 -8.01 10.69 6.38
C PHE A 88 -7.07 11.71 7.02
N GLN A 89 -6.05 11.25 7.74
CA GLN A 89 -5.02 12.12 8.30
C GLN A 89 -4.20 12.81 7.20
N PHE A 90 -3.86 12.09 6.12
CA PHE A 90 -3.15 12.67 4.98
C PHE A 90 -3.99 13.77 4.31
N VAL A 91 -5.30 13.56 4.13
CA VAL A 91 -6.20 14.55 3.51
C VAL A 91 -6.22 15.87 4.30
N LYS A 92 -6.14 15.83 5.64
CA LYS A 92 -6.10 17.03 6.48
C LYS A 92 -4.85 17.90 6.29
N LEU A 93 -3.77 17.35 5.74
CA LEU A 93 -2.51 18.06 5.51
C LEU A 93 -2.56 19.04 4.32
N GLY A 94 -3.66 19.15 3.59
CA GLY A 94 -3.74 20.14 2.51
C GLY A 94 -5.15 20.66 2.30
N PRO A 95 -5.36 21.52 1.29
CA PRO A 95 -6.66 22.13 1.03
C PRO A 95 -7.75 21.05 0.88
N PRO A 96 -8.80 21.07 1.71
CA PRO A 96 -9.65 19.89 1.94
C PRO A 96 -10.35 19.36 0.69
N LEU A 97 -10.81 20.26 -0.20
CA LEU A 97 -11.42 19.87 -1.47
C LEU A 97 -10.43 19.21 -2.43
N LEU A 98 -9.18 19.68 -2.44
CA LEU A 98 -8.18 19.20 -3.37
C LEU A 98 -7.59 17.86 -2.90
N THR A 99 -7.20 17.78 -1.62
CA THR A 99 -6.58 16.58 -1.07
C THR A 99 -7.55 15.41 -0.96
N SER A 100 -8.82 15.65 -0.65
CA SER A 100 -9.84 14.59 -0.58
C SER A 100 -10.05 13.87 -1.92
N ILE A 101 -9.85 14.56 -3.04
CA ILE A 101 -9.97 13.98 -4.38
C ILE A 101 -8.62 13.44 -4.86
N LEU A 102 -7.57 14.26 -4.77
CA LEU A 102 -6.27 13.93 -5.37
C LEU A 102 -5.55 12.81 -4.62
N VAL A 103 -5.64 12.74 -3.30
CA VAL A 103 -4.85 11.77 -2.52
C VAL A 103 -5.32 10.33 -2.77
N PRO A 104 -6.61 9.99 -2.66
CA PRO A 104 -7.07 8.64 -2.99
C PRO A 104 -6.86 8.30 -4.46
N ALA A 105 -7.11 9.25 -5.37
CA ALA A 105 -6.90 9.05 -6.79
C ALA A 105 -5.43 8.79 -7.13
N ALA A 106 -4.50 9.57 -6.57
CA ALA A 106 -3.07 9.40 -6.77
C ALA A 106 -2.56 8.09 -6.17
N LEU A 107 -3.10 7.63 -5.03
CA LEU A 107 -2.77 6.33 -4.46
C LEU A 107 -3.18 5.19 -5.41
N VAL A 108 -4.43 5.19 -5.89
CA VAL A 108 -4.93 4.14 -6.80
C VAL A 108 -4.18 4.14 -8.12
N VAL A 109 -4.04 5.32 -8.75
CA VAL A 109 -3.27 5.47 -10.00
C VAL A 109 -1.82 5.07 -9.79
N GLY A 110 -1.20 5.52 -8.70
CA GLY A 110 0.18 5.16 -8.34
C GLY A 110 0.38 3.65 -8.21
N LEU A 111 -0.55 2.93 -7.59
CA LEU A 111 -0.51 1.47 -7.48
C LEU A 111 -0.70 0.76 -8.83
N ILE A 112 -1.63 1.24 -9.66
CA ILE A 112 -1.86 0.69 -11.01
C ILE A 112 -0.62 0.83 -11.89
N PHE A 113 0.04 1.99 -11.85
CA PHE A 113 1.23 2.27 -12.66
C PHE A 113 2.53 1.85 -11.98
N TRP A 114 2.49 1.38 -10.73
CA TRP A 114 3.66 0.94 -9.98
C TRP A 114 4.58 -0.05 -10.72
N PRO A 115 4.08 -1.16 -11.31
CA PRO A 115 4.95 -2.12 -11.99
C PRO A 115 5.74 -1.50 -13.16
N LEU A 116 5.17 -0.48 -13.82
CA LEU A 116 5.81 0.23 -14.93
C LEU A 116 6.93 1.16 -14.43
N PHE A 117 6.71 1.81 -13.29
CA PHE A 117 7.76 2.58 -12.61
C PHE A 117 8.88 1.67 -12.11
N ASP A 118 8.55 0.50 -11.57
CA ASP A 118 9.54 -0.44 -11.05
C ASP A 118 10.44 -1.01 -12.15
N ALA A 119 9.85 -1.38 -13.28
CA ALA A 119 10.58 -1.91 -14.43
C ALA A 119 11.54 -0.89 -15.07
N SER A 120 11.20 0.42 -15.03
CA SER A 120 11.92 1.45 -15.78
C SER A 120 12.81 2.37 -14.94
N LEU A 121 12.35 2.80 -13.77
CA LEU A 121 13.01 3.86 -12.99
C LEU A 121 14.27 3.34 -12.29
N GLY A 122 14.18 2.17 -11.64
CA GLY A 122 15.31 1.57 -10.91
C GLY A 122 16.53 1.30 -11.80
N PRO A 123 16.38 0.54 -12.90
CA PRO A 123 17.48 0.25 -13.81
C PRO A 123 18.07 1.50 -14.48
N ARG A 124 17.24 2.49 -14.83
CA ARG A 124 17.70 3.76 -15.43
C ARG A 124 18.53 4.58 -14.46
N ILE A 125 18.12 4.69 -13.19
CA ILE A 125 18.87 5.45 -12.17
C ILE A 125 20.17 4.72 -11.81
N ALA A 126 20.15 3.40 -11.60
CA ALA A 126 21.34 2.62 -11.30
C ALA A 126 22.41 2.78 -12.39
N ARG A 127 22.01 2.76 -13.67
CA ARG A 127 22.91 3.00 -14.81
C ARG A 127 23.50 4.42 -14.80
N ARG A 128 22.70 5.44 -14.44
CA ARG A 128 23.18 6.83 -14.34
C ARG A 128 24.15 7.07 -13.17
N LEU A 129 23.93 6.40 -12.04
CA LEU A 129 24.78 6.52 -10.85
C LEU A 129 26.07 5.67 -10.94
N GLY A 130 26.31 5.01 -12.08
CA GLY A 130 27.51 4.18 -12.28
C GLY A 130 27.55 2.95 -11.37
N TRP A 131 26.40 2.50 -10.85
CA TRP A 131 26.34 1.29 -10.06
C TRP A 131 26.64 0.10 -10.96
N LEU A 132 27.74 -0.60 -10.68
CA LEU A 132 28.27 -1.71 -11.47
C LEU A 132 27.13 -2.69 -11.78
N SER A 133 26.94 -2.99 -13.07
CA SER A 133 25.86 -3.82 -13.61
C SER A 133 25.63 -5.06 -12.74
N TRP A 134 24.49 -5.11 -12.06
CA TRP A 134 24.12 -6.24 -11.22
C TRP A 134 23.48 -7.32 -12.11
N PRO A 135 23.98 -8.57 -12.09
CA PRO A 135 23.56 -9.63 -13.01
C PRO A 135 22.17 -10.23 -12.72
N VAL A 136 21.40 -9.67 -11.77
CA VAL A 136 20.07 -10.19 -11.41
C VAL A 136 19.17 -9.03 -10.95
N PRO A 137 17.97 -8.85 -11.51
CA PRO A 137 17.00 -7.85 -11.08
C PRO A 137 16.27 -8.37 -9.82
N LYS A 138 16.94 -8.44 -8.67
CA LYS A 138 16.27 -8.89 -7.42
C LYS A 138 16.19 -7.85 -6.33
N ARG A 139 16.71 -6.64 -6.53
CA ARG A 139 16.60 -5.61 -5.49
C ARG A 139 16.68 -4.21 -6.09
N ASN A 140 15.57 -3.75 -6.65
CA ASN A 140 15.43 -2.32 -6.93
C ASN A 140 15.35 -1.58 -5.58
N VAL A 141 16.51 -1.23 -5.03
CA VAL A 141 16.62 -0.61 -3.69
C VAL A 141 15.86 0.70 -3.65
N ILE A 142 15.78 1.42 -4.77
CA ILE A 142 15.10 2.71 -4.86
C ILE A 142 13.59 2.52 -4.73
N THR A 143 12.98 1.67 -5.55
CA THR A 143 11.53 1.43 -5.47
C THR A 143 11.14 0.67 -4.22
N GLY A 144 11.99 -0.25 -3.75
CA GLY A 144 11.85 -0.89 -2.45
C GLY A 144 11.89 0.14 -1.30
N ALA A 145 12.83 1.07 -1.32
CA ALA A 145 12.92 2.14 -0.32
C ALA A 145 11.73 3.10 -0.40
N MET A 146 11.25 3.45 -1.61
CA MET A 146 10.04 4.24 -1.80
C MET A 146 8.81 3.54 -1.21
N TRP A 147 8.66 2.24 -1.45
CA TRP A 147 7.60 1.42 -0.84
C TRP A 147 7.68 1.43 0.68
N ILE A 148 8.87 1.16 1.23
CA ILE A 148 9.10 1.13 2.67
C ILE A 148 8.80 2.51 3.28
N ALA A 149 9.24 3.59 2.63
CA ALA A 149 8.92 4.96 3.06
C ALA A 149 7.41 5.23 3.03
N GLY A 150 6.70 4.77 2.00
CA GLY A 150 5.24 4.86 1.91
C GLY A 150 4.55 4.13 3.06
N LEU A 151 4.97 2.90 3.37
CA LEU A 151 4.46 2.13 4.51
C LEU A 151 4.78 2.80 5.86
N TRP A 152 5.98 3.38 6.00
CA TRP A 152 6.36 4.17 7.17
C TRP A 152 5.47 5.41 7.34
N ILE A 153 5.16 6.13 6.26
CA ILE A 153 4.25 7.28 6.30
C ILE A 153 2.85 6.81 6.73
N ILE A 154 2.33 5.74 6.13
CA ILE A 154 1.02 5.17 6.51
C ILE A 154 1.01 4.79 8.00
N GLY A 155 2.05 4.11 8.47
CA GLY A 155 2.20 3.71 9.86
C GLY A 155 2.25 4.92 10.80
N LEU A 156 3.07 5.92 10.48
CA LEU A 156 3.21 7.13 11.29
C LEU A 156 1.90 7.93 11.36
N LEU A 157 1.21 8.10 10.23
CA LEU A 157 -0.09 8.78 10.20
C LEU A 157 -1.17 8.02 10.97
N THR A 158 -1.16 6.69 10.87
CA THR A 158 -2.09 5.83 11.63
C THR A 158 -1.80 5.92 13.12
N LEU A 159 -0.53 5.85 13.54
CA LEU A 159 -0.15 5.96 14.94
C LEU A 159 -0.47 7.35 15.51
N TRP A 160 -0.24 8.42 14.73
CA TRP A 160 -0.60 9.78 15.14
C TRP A 160 -2.11 9.91 15.34
N ALA A 161 -2.92 9.42 14.40
CA ALA A 161 -4.37 9.44 14.53
C ALA A 161 -4.88 8.56 15.69
N ALA A 162 -4.37 7.33 15.81
CA ALA A 162 -4.88 6.36 16.78
C ALA A 162 -4.41 6.62 18.22
N LEU A 163 -3.16 7.01 18.43
CA LEU A 163 -2.56 7.06 19.76
C LEU A 163 -2.51 8.48 20.35
N VAL A 164 -2.40 9.51 19.52
CA VAL A 164 -2.21 10.89 20.00
C VAL A 164 -3.09 11.89 19.22
N PRO A 165 -4.43 11.74 19.22
CA PRO A 165 -5.33 12.60 18.46
C PRO A 165 -5.26 14.07 18.89
N GLN A 166 -4.96 14.34 20.17
CA GLN A 166 -4.81 15.69 20.72
C GLN A 166 -3.51 16.40 20.30
N LEU A 167 -2.56 15.71 19.68
CA LEU A 167 -1.33 16.34 19.21
C LEU A 167 -1.62 17.11 17.93
N CYS A 168 -1.69 18.43 18.04
CA CYS A 168 -1.87 19.33 16.91
C CYS A 168 -0.52 19.89 16.46
N ILE A 169 -0.14 19.59 15.21
CA ILE A 169 1.12 20.05 14.62
C ILE A 169 0.81 21.29 13.77
N PRO A 170 1.53 22.42 13.95
CA PRO A 170 1.35 23.59 13.11
C PRO A 170 1.66 23.23 11.65
N TRP A 171 0.71 23.47 10.76
CA TRP A 171 0.83 23.12 9.35
C TRP A 171 0.53 24.31 8.44
N PHE A 172 1.17 24.33 7.27
CA PHE A 172 1.24 25.50 6.40
C PHE A 172 -0.09 25.85 5.72
N PHE A 173 -0.93 24.87 5.39
CA PHE A 173 -2.14 25.11 4.59
C PHE A 173 -3.41 25.39 5.42
N ASN A 174 -3.58 24.69 6.54
CA ASN A 174 -4.84 24.68 7.29
C ASN A 174 -4.68 25.11 8.76
N GLY A 175 -3.53 25.65 9.15
CA GLY A 175 -3.21 25.92 10.55
C GLY A 175 -2.84 24.64 11.32
N PRO A 176 -3.05 24.57 12.65
CA PRO A 176 -2.71 23.39 13.44
C PRO A 176 -3.60 22.20 13.06
N VAL A 177 -2.99 21.11 12.59
CA VAL A 177 -3.68 19.86 12.23
C VAL A 177 -3.51 18.88 13.38
N CYS A 178 -4.62 18.39 13.93
CA CYS A 178 -4.65 17.37 14.98
C CYS A 178 -4.88 15.97 14.38
N GLY A 179 -4.57 14.93 15.15
CA GLY A 179 -4.91 13.55 14.78
C GLY A 179 -6.44 13.37 14.65
N ALA A 180 -6.85 12.43 13.80
CA ALA A 180 -8.26 12.10 13.56
C ALA A 180 -8.90 11.29 14.70
#